data_AF-A0A920MB61-F1
#
_entry.id   AF-A0A920MB61-F1
#
_cell.length_a   1.000
_cell.length_b   1.000
_cell.length_c   1.000
_cell.angle_alpha   90.00
_cell.angle_beta   90.00
_cell.angle_gamma   90.00
#
_symmetry.space_group_name_H-M   'P 1'
#
loop_
_entity.id
_entity.type
_entity.pdbx_description
1 polymer ?
#
loop_
_entity_poly.entity_id
_entity_poly.type
_entity_poly.pdbx_seq_one_letter_code
_entity_poly.pdbx_strand_id
1 'polypeptide(L)'
;MASEQNGEPHDPQAYQEFLRSIDYLVPEGPDFKITTTGVDPEISQIPGPQLVVPVSNARYALNAANARWGSLLDAAYGTDVIPETEGAERGISYNPQRGEKVFEFVHGVLDASAPWQKVRSEDYRIFRGSRQTEDDTGGRSRNRTTESGTIRRL
;
A
#
# COMPACT_ATOMS: atom_id res chain seq x y z
N MET A 1 15.41 -35.56 -26.69
CA MET A 1 14.02 -35.21 -27.07
C MET A 1 13.69 -33.72 -26.89
N ALA A 2 14.68 -32.80 -26.81
CA ALA A 2 14.43 -31.35 -26.67
C ALA A 2 15.04 -30.52 -27.80
N SER A 3 15.30 -31.11 -28.97
CA SER A 3 16.03 -30.43 -30.06
C SER A 3 15.46 -30.69 -31.46
N GLU A 4 14.21 -31.17 -31.58
CA GLU A 4 13.65 -31.62 -32.87
C GLU A 4 12.89 -30.53 -33.65
N GLN A 5 12.75 -29.31 -33.13
CA GLN A 5 12.08 -28.18 -33.83
C GLN A 5 12.95 -26.92 -33.87
N ASN A 6 14.24 -27.05 -34.20
CA ASN A 6 15.10 -25.88 -34.38
C ASN A 6 14.80 -25.19 -35.73
N GLY A 7 13.94 -24.17 -35.72
CA GLY A 7 13.70 -23.26 -36.86
C GLY A 7 12.27 -23.21 -37.39
N GLU A 8 11.39 -24.11 -36.94
CA GLU A 8 9.96 -24.07 -37.28
C GLU A 8 9.21 -23.04 -36.41
N PRO A 9 8.15 -22.41 -36.93
CA PRO A 9 7.26 -21.57 -36.13
C PRO A 9 6.66 -22.39 -34.96
N HIS A 10 6.60 -21.79 -33.76
CA HIS A 10 5.96 -22.43 -32.61
C HIS A 10 4.49 -22.73 -32.91
N ASP A 11 4.10 -24.00 -32.82
CA ASP A 11 2.71 -24.46 -32.86
C ASP A 11 2.17 -24.60 -31.42
N PRO A 12 1.27 -23.69 -30.97
CA PRO A 12 0.72 -23.73 -29.62
C PRO A 12 -0.12 -24.98 -29.35
N GLN A 13 -0.81 -25.50 -30.37
CA GLN A 13 -1.71 -26.64 -30.21
C GLN A 13 -0.90 -27.93 -30.01
N ALA A 14 0.06 -28.19 -30.89
CA ALA A 14 0.94 -29.36 -30.78
C ALA A 14 1.74 -29.32 -29.47
N TYR A 15 2.18 -28.13 -29.03
CA TYR A 15 2.89 -27.97 -27.77
C TYR A 15 2.00 -28.28 -26.56
N GLN A 16 0.75 -27.80 -26.55
CA GLN A 16 -0.20 -28.10 -25.48
C GLN A 16 -0.54 -29.60 -25.43
N GLU A 17 -0.70 -30.26 -26.58
CA GLU A 17 -0.92 -31.71 -26.66
C GLU A 17 0.28 -32.50 -26.14
N PHE A 18 1.50 -32.08 -26.49
CA PHE A 18 2.73 -32.65 -25.93
C PHE A 18 2.78 -32.49 -24.40
N LEU A 19 2.47 -31.30 -23.88
CA LEU A 19 2.46 -31.08 -22.43
C LEU A 19 1.42 -31.95 -21.70
N ARG A 20 0.27 -32.20 -22.32
CA ARG A 20 -0.73 -33.16 -21.79
C ARG A 20 -0.26 -34.61 -21.91
N SER A 21 0.42 -34.98 -22.99
CA SER A 21 0.88 -36.35 -23.20
C SER A 21 1.98 -36.77 -22.24
N ILE A 22 2.77 -35.82 -21.75
CA ILE A 22 3.79 -36.03 -20.70
C ILE A 22 3.26 -35.78 -19.27
N ASP A 23 1.95 -35.57 -19.11
CA ASP A 23 1.29 -35.30 -17.82
C ASP A 23 1.79 -34.03 -17.10
N TYR A 24 2.33 -33.07 -17.88
CA TYR A 24 2.72 -31.76 -17.36
C TYR A 24 1.49 -30.84 -17.23
N LEU A 25 0.58 -30.89 -18.21
CA LEU A 25 -0.73 -30.24 -18.13
C LEU A 25 -1.81 -31.26 -17.78
N VAL A 26 -2.34 -31.16 -16.56
CA VAL A 26 -3.45 -31.99 -16.09
C VAL A 26 -4.81 -31.33 -16.39
N PRO A 27 -5.91 -32.12 -16.47
CA PRO A 27 -7.26 -31.56 -16.56
C PRO A 27 -7.58 -30.65 -15.37
N GLU A 28 -8.31 -29.58 -15.62
CA GLU A 28 -8.80 -28.69 -14.57
C GLU A 28 -9.78 -29.44 -13.65
N GLY A 29 -9.66 -29.22 -12.34
CA GLY A 29 -10.58 -29.77 -11.35
C GLY A 29 -11.93 -29.04 -11.35
N PRO A 30 -12.94 -29.58 -10.67
CA PRO A 30 -14.22 -28.88 -10.50
C PRO A 30 -14.06 -27.63 -9.62
N ASP A 31 -14.99 -26.68 -9.77
CA ASP A 31 -15.08 -25.50 -8.90
C ASP A 31 -15.14 -25.89 -7.42
N PHE A 32 -14.35 -25.22 -6.59
CA PHE A 32 -14.35 -25.41 -5.14
C PHE A 32 -14.09 -24.09 -4.40
N LYS A 33 -14.33 -24.09 -3.09
CA LYS A 33 -13.97 -23.00 -2.19
C LYS A 33 -12.87 -23.46 -1.24
N ILE A 34 -11.87 -22.61 -1.03
CA ILE A 34 -10.84 -22.85 -0.02
C ILE A 34 -11.47 -22.84 1.39
N THR A 35 -10.96 -23.68 2.29
CA THR A 35 -11.50 -23.88 3.65
C THR A 35 -10.53 -23.45 4.75
N THR A 36 -9.43 -22.77 4.38
CA THR A 36 -8.39 -22.32 5.31
C THR A 36 -8.95 -21.38 6.37
N THR A 37 -8.65 -21.65 7.65
CA THR A 37 -9.09 -20.85 8.81
C THR A 37 -7.89 -20.53 9.72
N GLY A 38 -8.05 -19.58 10.64
CA GLY A 38 -7.00 -19.18 11.59
C GLY A 38 -5.85 -18.38 10.98
N VAL A 39 -6.08 -17.72 9.84
CA VAL A 39 -5.10 -16.87 9.15
C VAL A 39 -5.13 -15.47 9.74
N ASP A 40 -3.96 -14.87 9.95
CA ASP A 40 -3.83 -13.50 10.45
C ASP A 40 -4.56 -12.47 9.56
N PRO A 41 -5.10 -11.37 10.12
CA PRO A 41 -5.77 -10.33 9.35
C PRO A 41 -4.89 -9.70 8.26
N GLU A 42 -3.59 -9.55 8.52
CA GLU A 42 -2.60 -9.03 7.57
C GLU A 42 -2.51 -9.83 6.26
N ILE A 43 -2.87 -11.12 6.29
CA ILE A 43 -2.85 -12.01 5.13
C ILE A 43 -4.27 -12.16 4.54
N SER A 44 -5.29 -12.21 5.40
CA SER A 44 -6.64 -12.58 4.99
C SER A 44 -7.58 -11.41 4.65
N GLN A 45 -7.33 -10.22 5.21
CA GLN A 45 -8.30 -9.12 5.18
C GLN A 45 -7.70 -7.76 4.77
N ILE A 46 -6.41 -7.54 5.05
CA ILE A 46 -5.77 -6.24 4.84
C ILE A 46 -4.96 -6.26 3.54
N PRO A 47 -5.40 -5.57 2.47
CA PRO A 47 -4.57 -5.42 1.28
C PRO A 47 -3.40 -4.48 1.59
N GLY A 48 -2.18 -4.87 1.22
CA GLY A 48 -1.00 -4.07 1.48
C GLY A 48 0.26 -4.58 0.79
N PRO A 49 1.35 -3.79 0.84
CA PRO A 49 2.64 -4.19 0.28
C PRO A 49 3.27 -5.36 1.07
N GLN A 50 4.00 -6.22 0.36
CA GLN A 50 4.76 -7.32 0.93
C GLN A 50 6.26 -7.15 0.62
N LEU A 51 7.09 -7.16 1.66
CA LEU A 51 8.53 -6.99 1.56
C LEU A 51 9.25 -8.35 1.58
N VAL A 52 10.25 -8.51 0.72
CA VAL A 52 11.12 -9.71 0.67
C VAL A 52 12.55 -9.29 0.93
N VAL A 53 13.20 -9.89 1.94
CA VAL A 53 14.59 -9.61 2.32
C VAL A 53 15.36 -10.89 2.61
N PRO A 54 16.69 -10.90 2.41
CA PRO A 54 17.51 -12.05 2.78
C PRO A 54 17.64 -12.14 4.31
N VAL A 55 17.14 -13.24 4.90
CA VAL A 55 17.21 -13.49 6.35
C VAL A 55 18.65 -13.60 6.87
N SER A 56 19.60 -13.95 6.01
CA SER A 56 21.03 -14.02 6.34
C SER A 56 21.67 -12.66 6.65
N ASN A 57 21.03 -11.55 6.26
CA ASN A 57 21.47 -10.21 6.63
C ASN A 57 20.62 -9.68 7.79
N ALA A 58 21.15 -9.76 9.00
CA ALA A 58 20.46 -9.35 10.22
C ALA A 58 19.96 -7.89 10.18
N ARG A 59 20.73 -6.98 9.55
CA ARG A 59 20.33 -5.57 9.41
C ARG A 59 19.09 -5.43 8.52
N TYR A 60 19.06 -6.15 7.41
CA TYR A 60 17.92 -6.11 6.49
C TYR A 60 16.69 -6.78 7.09
N ALA A 61 16.86 -7.90 7.79
CA ALA A 61 15.76 -8.55 8.52
C ALA A 61 15.15 -7.63 9.57
N LEU A 62 15.98 -6.95 10.39
CA LEU A 62 15.49 -6.02 11.41
C LEU A 62 14.79 -4.80 10.79
N ASN A 63 15.37 -4.22 9.74
CA ASN A 63 14.74 -3.11 9.03
C ASN A 63 13.40 -3.52 8.41
N ALA A 64 13.31 -4.73 7.85
CA ALA A 64 12.07 -5.26 7.27
C ALA A 64 10.99 -5.50 8.31
N ALA A 65 11.34 -6.04 9.48
CA ALA A 65 10.41 -6.21 10.59
C ALA A 65 9.83 -4.86 11.05
N ASN A 66 10.66 -3.82 11.10
CA ASN A 66 10.23 -2.47 11.50
C ASN A 66 9.52 -1.69 10.38
N ALA A 67 9.66 -2.11 9.12
CA ALA A 67 9.07 -1.43 7.96
C ALA A 67 7.53 -1.47 7.91
N ARG A 68 6.87 -2.14 8.88
CA ARG A 68 5.41 -2.05 9.07
C ARG A 68 4.96 -0.60 9.22
N TRP A 69 5.79 0.24 9.83
CA TRP A 69 5.55 1.68 9.95
C TRP A 69 6.76 2.44 9.41
N GLY A 70 6.52 3.35 8.46
CA GLY A 70 7.55 4.16 7.83
C GLY A 70 7.14 5.63 7.72
N SER A 71 8.13 6.51 7.66
CA SER A 71 7.91 7.95 7.46
C SER A 71 7.64 8.25 5.99
N LEU A 72 6.44 8.72 5.68
CA LEU A 72 6.09 9.16 4.33
C LEU A 72 6.90 10.40 3.92
N LEU A 73 7.24 11.27 4.87
CA LEU A 73 8.10 12.44 4.63
C LEU A 73 9.51 12.01 4.20
N ASP A 74 10.10 11.03 4.90
CA ASP A 74 11.44 10.54 4.56
C ASP A 74 11.43 9.79 3.23
N ALA A 75 10.39 9.00 2.97
CA ALA A 75 10.21 8.31 1.69
C ALA A 75 10.08 9.33 0.53
N ALA A 76 9.27 10.37 0.68
CA ALA A 76 9.09 11.39 -0.35
C ALA A 76 10.34 12.27 -0.53
N TYR A 77 11.02 12.65 0.55
CA TYR A 77 12.23 13.46 0.48
C TYR A 77 13.40 12.66 -0.12
N GLY A 78 13.57 11.41 0.32
CA GLY A 78 14.71 10.54 -0.01
C GLY A 78 14.64 9.84 -1.37
N THR A 79 13.50 9.89 -2.07
CA THR A 79 13.31 9.25 -3.38
C THR A 79 13.06 10.25 -4.51
N ASP A 80 13.16 9.82 -5.75
CA ASP A 80 12.94 10.61 -6.96
C ASP A 80 11.46 10.94 -7.22
N VAL A 81 10.54 10.55 -6.32
CA VAL A 81 9.11 10.89 -6.43
C VAL A 81 8.87 12.41 -6.50
N ILE A 82 9.73 13.20 -5.83
CA ILE A 82 9.81 14.65 -5.99
C ILE A 82 11.01 14.97 -6.88
N PRO A 83 10.79 15.54 -8.08
CA PRO A 83 11.86 15.90 -9.00
C PRO A 83 12.93 16.78 -8.35
N GLU A 84 14.20 16.50 -8.67
CA GLU A 84 15.35 17.29 -8.23
C GLU A 84 15.61 18.43 -9.21
N THR A 85 14.65 19.34 -9.32
CA THR A 85 14.72 20.51 -10.20
C THR A 85 14.24 21.76 -9.48
N GLU A 86 14.60 22.92 -10.03
CA GLU A 86 14.15 24.23 -9.55
C GLU A 86 14.57 24.53 -8.10
N GLY A 87 15.79 24.14 -7.69
CA GLY A 87 16.26 24.41 -6.33
C GLY A 87 15.79 23.39 -5.30
N ALA A 88 15.08 22.33 -5.71
CA ALA A 88 14.62 21.24 -4.84
C ALA A 88 15.51 19.98 -4.89
N GLU A 89 16.78 20.15 -5.28
CA GLU A 89 17.78 19.09 -5.31
C GLU A 89 18.09 18.62 -3.88
N ARG A 90 18.45 17.33 -3.75
CA ARG A 90 18.95 16.81 -2.48
C ARG A 90 20.39 17.25 -2.26
N GLY A 91 20.69 17.61 -1.01
CA GLY A 91 22.04 17.95 -0.59
C GLY A 91 22.46 17.15 0.65
N ILE A 92 23.68 17.44 1.12
CA ILE A 92 24.21 16.89 2.38
C ILE A 92 23.40 17.40 3.59
N SER A 93 22.84 18.60 3.48
CA SER A 93 21.98 19.20 4.49
C SER A 93 20.54 19.31 3.99
N TYR A 94 19.62 19.53 4.92
CA TYR A 94 18.22 19.75 4.61
C TYR A 94 18.03 20.96 3.69
N ASN A 95 17.23 20.77 2.63
CA ASN A 95 16.84 21.79 1.69
C ASN A 95 15.38 22.19 1.98
N PRO A 96 15.14 23.41 2.51
CA PRO A 96 13.79 23.88 2.81
C PRO A 96 12.86 23.91 1.60
N GLN A 97 13.37 24.23 0.40
CA GLN A 97 12.55 24.28 -0.82
C GLN A 97 12.06 22.89 -1.22
N ARG A 98 12.92 21.87 -1.08
CA ARG A 98 12.50 20.47 -1.25
C ARG A 98 11.51 20.06 -0.17
N GLY A 99 11.75 20.47 1.07
CA GLY A 99 10.87 20.20 2.21
C GLY A 99 9.44 20.69 1.99
N GLU A 100 9.28 21.88 1.41
CA GLU A 100 7.97 22.44 1.04
C GLU A 100 7.27 21.57 -0.02
N LYS A 101 7.97 21.21 -1.11
CA LYS A 101 7.41 20.30 -2.15
C LYS A 101 7.02 18.92 -1.58
N VAL A 102 7.81 18.39 -0.65
CA VAL A 102 7.50 17.13 0.05
C VAL A 102 6.25 17.28 0.90
N PHE A 103 6.12 18.39 1.63
CA PHE A 103 4.96 18.66 2.47
C PHE A 103 3.69 18.75 1.62
N GLU A 104 3.72 19.50 0.51
CA GLU A 104 2.60 19.60 -0.44
C GLU A 104 2.19 18.21 -0.98
N PHE A 105 3.15 17.39 -1.38
CA PHE A 105 2.89 16.03 -1.84
C PHE A 105 2.21 15.18 -0.76
N VAL A 106 2.74 15.18 0.45
CA VAL A 106 2.18 14.40 1.57
C VAL A 106 0.78 14.89 1.94
N HIS A 107 0.55 16.21 1.93
CA HIS A 107 -0.79 16.77 2.12
C HIS A 107 -1.76 16.30 1.04
N GLY A 108 -1.35 16.28 -0.23
CA GLY A 108 -2.17 15.75 -1.32
C GLY A 108 -2.53 14.27 -1.12
N VAL A 109 -1.59 13.44 -0.65
CA VAL A 109 -1.85 12.03 -0.33
C VAL A 109 -2.86 11.90 0.81
N LEU A 110 -2.74 12.73 1.85
CA LEU A 110 -3.65 12.73 3.00
C LEU A 110 -5.06 13.17 2.58
N ASP A 111 -5.18 14.22 1.78
CA ASP A 111 -6.46 14.73 1.29
C ASP A 111 -7.17 13.71 0.38
N ALA A 112 -6.42 12.96 -0.43
CA ALA A 112 -6.96 11.89 -1.26
C ALA A 112 -7.40 10.66 -0.44
N SER A 113 -6.61 10.27 0.56
CA SER A 113 -6.83 9.05 1.34
C SER A 113 -7.87 9.22 2.46
N ALA A 114 -7.94 10.42 3.05
CA ALA A 114 -8.80 10.74 4.16
C ALA A 114 -9.32 12.17 4.01
N PRO A 115 -10.27 12.45 3.11
CA PRO A 115 -10.69 13.81 2.79
C PRO A 115 -11.37 14.52 3.97
N TRP A 116 -10.91 15.73 4.27
CA TRP A 116 -11.42 16.59 5.33
C TRP A 116 -12.40 17.60 4.72
N GLN A 117 -13.46 17.97 5.44
CA GLN A 117 -14.20 19.18 5.12
C GLN A 117 -13.34 20.39 5.54
N LYS A 118 -13.14 21.39 4.66
CA LYS A 118 -12.24 22.54 4.86
C LYS A 118 -12.17 23.04 6.31
N VAL A 119 -11.02 22.87 6.97
CA VAL A 119 -10.64 23.61 8.17
C VAL A 119 -9.27 24.22 7.93
N ARG A 120 -9.07 25.47 8.36
CA ARG A 120 -7.78 26.16 8.28
C ARG A 120 -6.74 25.42 9.14
N SER A 121 -5.49 25.45 8.70
CA SER A 121 -4.34 24.64 9.13
C SER A 121 -3.85 24.83 10.58
N GLU A 122 -4.67 25.37 11.48
CA GLU A 122 -4.23 25.81 12.82
C GLU A 122 -4.88 25.04 13.99
N ASP A 123 -5.75 24.05 13.74
CA ASP A 123 -6.45 23.36 14.83
C ASP A 123 -6.53 21.83 14.61
N TYR A 124 -5.41 21.13 14.85
CA TYR A 124 -5.49 19.68 15.14
C TYR A 124 -5.76 19.51 16.64
N ARG A 125 -6.98 19.10 17.00
CA ARG A 125 -7.34 18.77 18.38
C ARG A 125 -7.72 17.30 18.48
N ILE A 126 -7.09 16.59 19.41
CA ILE A 126 -7.48 15.22 19.75
C ILE A 126 -8.73 15.31 20.63
N PHE A 127 -9.90 15.04 20.07
CA PHE A 127 -11.12 14.83 20.86
C PHE A 127 -11.11 13.40 21.41
N ARG A 128 -10.71 13.24 22.68
CA ARG A 128 -10.82 11.97 23.39
C ARG A 128 -12.29 11.68 23.71
N GLY A 129 -12.88 10.71 23.00
CA GLY A 129 -14.04 9.95 23.44
C GLY A 129 -15.40 10.67 23.35
N SER A 130 -16.37 9.96 22.75
CA SER A 130 -17.82 10.24 22.75
C SER A 130 -18.31 11.62 22.27
N ARG A 131 -18.86 11.60 21.04
CA ARG A 131 -20.04 12.31 20.53
C ARG A 131 -20.50 13.62 21.20
N GLN A 132 -20.63 14.59 20.29
CA GLN A 132 -21.32 15.88 20.35
C GLN A 132 -20.64 16.98 21.15
N THR A 133 -20.45 18.09 20.47
CA THR A 133 -20.12 19.38 21.07
C THR A 133 -21.42 20.18 21.17
N GLU A 134 -21.59 20.96 22.23
CA GLU A 134 -22.51 22.10 22.24
C GLU A 134 -21.76 23.33 21.74
N ASP A 135 -22.52 24.22 21.13
CA ASP A 135 -22.04 25.30 20.31
C ASP A 135 -22.32 26.61 21.05
N ASP A 136 -21.34 27.49 21.11
CA ASP A 136 -21.63 28.91 21.42
C ASP A 136 -20.98 29.86 20.43
N THR A 137 -20.53 29.36 19.25
CA THR A 137 -20.16 30.18 18.06
C THR A 137 -19.79 29.33 16.81
N GLY A 138 -20.17 28.05 16.71
CA GLY A 138 -19.40 27.00 16.02
C GLY A 138 -19.90 26.45 14.67
N GLY A 139 -19.16 26.81 13.62
CA GLY A 139 -19.07 26.00 12.41
C GLY A 139 -18.19 24.77 12.65
N ARG A 140 -18.75 23.56 12.55
CA ARG A 140 -18.02 22.28 12.68
C ARG A 140 -17.86 21.58 11.35
N SER A 141 -16.68 21.01 11.19
CA SER A 141 -16.31 20.18 10.05
C SER A 141 -15.95 18.77 10.53
N ARG A 142 -16.37 17.74 9.78
CA ARG A 142 -16.17 16.32 10.09
C ARG A 142 -15.48 15.62 8.93
N ASN A 143 -14.68 14.59 9.22
CA ASN A 143 -14.24 13.65 8.19
C ASN A 143 -15.47 12.98 7.56
N ARG A 144 -15.48 12.92 6.23
CA ARG A 144 -16.63 12.44 5.45
C ARG A 144 -17.00 10.98 5.78
N THR A 145 -16.04 10.22 6.29
CA THR A 145 -16.16 8.79 6.60
C THR A 145 -16.32 8.54 8.11
N THR A 146 -17.24 9.23 8.78
CA THR A 146 -17.72 8.73 10.09
C THR A 146 -18.71 7.61 9.81
N GLU A 147 -18.23 6.37 9.84
CA GLU A 147 -19.04 5.19 9.58
C GLU A 147 -20.27 5.11 10.50
N SER A 148 -21.43 4.97 9.86
CA SER A 148 -22.67 4.52 10.45
C SER A 148 -22.59 3.01 10.76
N GLY A 149 -21.71 2.63 11.69
CA GLY A 149 -21.57 1.26 12.19
C GLY A 149 -22.22 1.14 13.55
N THR A 150 -23.46 0.67 13.60
CA THR A 150 -24.14 0.33 14.85
C THR A 150 -23.41 -0.86 15.48
N ILE A 151 -22.60 -0.61 16.52
CA ILE A 151 -22.19 -1.65 17.47
C ILE A 151 -23.45 -2.05 18.24
N ARG A 152 -24.16 -3.10 17.78
CA ARG A 152 -25.11 -3.80 18.65
C ARG A 152 -24.29 -4.59 19.65
N ARG A 153 -24.39 -4.18 20.90
CA ARG A 153 -23.95 -4.94 22.07
C ARG A 153 -25.01 -6.02 22.33
N LEU A 154 -24.53 -7.25 22.52
CA LEU A 154 -25.23 -8.53 22.77
C LEU A 154 -25.77 -9.22 21.52
#